data_AF-A0A451D6R5-F1
#
_entry.id   AF-A0A451D6R5-F1
#
_cell.length_a   1.000
_cell.length_b   1.000
_cell.length_c   1.000
_cell.angle_alpha   90.00
_cell.angle_beta   90.00
_cell.angle_gamma   90.00
#
_symmetry.space_group_name_H-M   'P 1'
#
loop_
_entity.id
_entity.type
_entity.pdbx_description
1 polymer ?
#
loop_
_entity_poly.entity_id
_entity_poly.type
_entity_poly.pdbx_seq_one_letter_code
_entity_poly.pdbx_strand_id
1 'polypeptide(L)'
;MNCNDIISNSSSNVKNNTLLNKDIVIDKKSLKKSKLKLLNLKQDILNTSIIYKDKVLKIKKRLQKKIYNTYNFFLEKDFLLVLPIIDSIEATINVLDNSNDNNSTIYIVLKDIQKKFLYVFKKYGVSIINSINIPFNPDFHQAISIDFSGKYKNNFISSIIQKGYSLNNRLLRPALVSVSQIKKN
;
A
#
# COMPACT_ATOMS: atom_id res chain seq x y z
N MET A 1 -68.65 31.20 -72.37
CA MET A 1 -69.47 32.43 -72.38
C MET A 1 -69.33 33.11 -71.01
N ASN A 2 -68.86 34.36 -71.04
CA ASN A 2 -68.92 35.47 -70.06
C ASN A 2 -68.66 35.30 -68.54
N CYS A 3 -67.51 35.87 -68.16
CA CYS A 3 -67.19 36.91 -67.15
C CYS A 3 -68.23 37.49 -66.17
N ASN A 4 -67.66 38.05 -65.08
CA ASN A 4 -68.12 39.08 -64.11
C ASN A 4 -68.66 38.52 -62.78
N ASP A 5 -68.21 38.88 -61.57
CA ASP A 5 -67.46 40.05 -61.10
C ASP A 5 -66.71 39.81 -59.77
N ILE A 6 -65.82 40.77 -59.51
CA ILE A 6 -64.81 40.93 -58.47
C ILE A 6 -65.39 41.64 -57.21
N ILE A 7 -64.98 41.16 -56.02
CA ILE A 7 -64.81 41.87 -54.72
C ILE A 7 -66.04 42.50 -54.02
N SER A 8 -66.30 42.05 -52.78
CA SER A 8 -66.34 42.94 -51.59
C SER A 8 -66.35 42.16 -50.26
N ASN A 9 -65.25 42.33 -49.51
CA ASN A 9 -65.16 42.62 -48.08
C ASN A 9 -65.81 41.68 -47.04
N SER A 10 -65.03 40.90 -46.27
CA SER A 10 -64.31 41.34 -45.05
C SER A 10 -65.24 41.81 -43.91
N SER A 11 -65.77 40.90 -43.08
CA SER A 11 -66.33 41.26 -41.76
C SER A 11 -66.71 40.11 -40.79
N SER A 12 -66.33 38.85 -41.00
CA SER A 12 -66.75 37.76 -40.08
C SER A 12 -65.61 36.93 -39.44
N ASN A 13 -64.34 37.26 -39.69
CA ASN A 13 -63.20 36.43 -39.24
C ASN A 13 -62.55 36.87 -37.90
N VAL A 14 -63.24 37.63 -37.04
CA VAL A 14 -62.63 38.24 -35.83
C VAL A 14 -63.13 37.65 -34.51
N LYS A 15 -64.25 36.92 -34.45
CA LYS A 15 -64.82 36.48 -33.14
C LYS A 15 -64.46 35.05 -32.71
N ASN A 16 -63.94 34.19 -33.57
CA ASN A 16 -63.71 32.78 -33.25
C ASN A 16 -62.26 32.42 -32.82
N ASN A 17 -61.31 33.35 -32.93
CA ASN A 17 -59.89 33.10 -32.59
C ASN A 17 -59.49 33.52 -31.16
N THR A 18 -60.40 34.05 -30.35
CA THR A 18 -60.09 34.57 -29.00
C THR A 18 -60.35 33.58 -27.86
N LEU A 19 -61.12 32.49 -28.07
CA LEU A 19 -61.35 31.46 -27.03
C LEU A 19 -60.32 30.33 -27.00
N LEU A 20 -59.61 30.04 -28.10
CA LEU A 20 -58.60 28.96 -28.17
C LEU A 20 -57.26 29.30 -27.49
N ASN A 21 -57.05 30.55 -27.08
CA ASN A 21 -55.74 31.04 -26.62
C ASN A 21 -55.52 31.05 -25.09
N LYS A 22 -56.53 30.73 -24.26
CA LYS A 22 -56.37 30.67 -22.80
C LYS A 22 -55.90 29.30 -22.28
N ASP A 23 -56.29 28.21 -22.93
CA ASP A 23 -55.93 26.85 -22.49
C ASP A 23 -54.48 26.47 -22.81
N ILE A 24 -53.95 26.96 -23.95
CA ILE A 24 -52.57 26.72 -24.41
C ILE A 24 -51.51 27.39 -23.50
N VAL A 25 -51.89 28.43 -22.76
CA VAL A 25 -50.98 29.20 -21.88
C VAL A 25 -50.79 28.52 -20.51
N ILE A 26 -51.78 27.78 -20.03
CA ILE A 26 -51.72 27.01 -18.77
C ILE A 26 -50.83 25.78 -18.93
N ASP A 27 -50.85 25.15 -20.11
CA ASP A 27 -50.02 23.98 -20.43
C ASP A 27 -48.52 24.27 -20.53
N LYS A 28 -48.10 25.45 -21.01
CA LYS A 28 -46.66 25.77 -21.11
C LYS A 28 -46.00 25.93 -19.73
N LYS A 29 -46.73 26.42 -18.72
CA LYS A 29 -46.20 26.70 -17.37
C LYS A 29 -46.09 25.42 -16.54
N SER A 30 -47.07 24.53 -16.64
CA SER A 30 -47.05 23.19 -16.03
C SER A 30 -45.99 22.30 -16.68
N LEU A 31 -45.86 22.33 -18.01
CA LEU A 31 -44.84 21.60 -18.77
C LEU A 31 -43.41 22.05 -18.40
N LYS A 32 -43.20 23.35 -18.16
CA LYS A 32 -41.92 23.90 -17.69
C LYS A 32 -41.56 23.40 -16.27
N LYS A 33 -42.55 23.28 -15.38
CA LYS A 33 -42.38 22.73 -14.02
C LYS A 33 -42.05 21.23 -14.04
N SER A 34 -42.74 20.46 -14.88
CA SER A 34 -42.47 19.03 -15.08
C SER A 34 -41.09 18.78 -15.68
N LYS A 35 -40.66 19.60 -16.65
CA LYS A 35 -39.32 19.53 -17.25
C LYS A 35 -38.21 19.86 -16.25
N LEU A 36 -38.43 20.86 -15.38
CA LEU A 36 -37.49 21.19 -14.29
C LEU A 36 -37.36 20.04 -13.29
N LYS A 37 -38.48 19.39 -12.92
CA LYS A 37 -38.46 18.23 -12.03
C LYS A 37 -37.72 17.04 -12.64
N LEU A 38 -37.91 16.80 -13.94
CA LEU A 38 -37.20 15.76 -14.70
C LEU A 38 -35.69 16.02 -14.74
N LEU A 39 -35.29 17.28 -14.94
CA LEU A 39 -33.87 17.68 -14.93
C LEU A 39 -33.20 17.43 -13.58
N ASN A 40 -33.84 17.84 -12.48
CA ASN A 40 -33.32 17.60 -11.13
C ASN A 40 -33.18 16.10 -10.84
N LEU A 41 -34.19 15.31 -11.23
CA LEU A 41 -34.19 13.86 -11.02
C LEU A 41 -33.08 13.16 -11.84
N LYS A 42 -32.81 13.65 -13.06
CA LYS A 42 -31.65 13.20 -13.85
C LYS A 42 -30.32 13.57 -13.19
N GLN A 43 -30.22 14.75 -12.59
CA GLN A 43 -29.05 15.19 -11.83
C GLN A 43 -28.81 14.28 -10.61
N ASP A 44 -29.87 13.91 -9.89
CA ASP A 44 -29.80 13.03 -8.72
C ASP A 44 -29.36 11.61 -9.09
N ILE A 45 -29.89 11.06 -10.18
CA ILE A 45 -29.44 9.76 -10.72
C ILE A 45 -27.97 9.82 -11.12
N LEU A 46 -27.54 10.92 -11.74
CA LEU A 46 -26.13 11.10 -12.11
C LEU A 46 -25.24 11.15 -10.86
N ASN A 47 -25.60 11.97 -9.87
CA ASN A 47 -24.85 12.11 -8.62
C ASN A 47 -24.76 10.80 -7.85
N THR A 48 -25.86 10.06 -7.76
CA THR A 48 -25.87 8.73 -7.12
C THR A 48 -24.93 7.77 -7.87
N SER A 49 -24.96 7.76 -9.21
CA SER A 49 -24.07 6.90 -10.01
C SER A 49 -22.58 7.19 -9.76
N ILE A 50 -22.21 8.46 -9.58
CA ILE A 50 -20.83 8.88 -9.25
C ILE A 50 -20.45 8.37 -7.86
N ILE A 51 -21.32 8.60 -6.86
CA ILE A 51 -21.09 8.13 -5.48
C ILE A 51 -20.93 6.61 -5.43
N TYR A 52 -21.74 5.85 -6.18
CA TYR A 52 -21.63 4.40 -6.25
C TYR A 52 -20.31 3.96 -6.87
N LYS A 53 -19.88 4.59 -7.97
CA LYS A 53 -18.56 4.33 -8.58
C LYS A 53 -17.43 4.59 -7.59
N ASP A 54 -17.47 5.70 -6.87
CA ASP A 54 -16.47 6.05 -5.86
C ASP A 54 -16.42 5.05 -4.70
N LYS A 55 -17.59 4.59 -4.21
CA LYS A 55 -17.68 3.55 -3.18
C LYS A 55 -17.01 2.26 -3.64
N VAL A 56 -17.29 1.81 -4.86
CA VAL A 56 -16.68 0.61 -5.44
C VAL A 56 -15.16 0.77 -5.55
N LEU A 57 -14.68 1.94 -6.03
CA LEU A 57 -13.24 2.22 -6.14
C LEU A 57 -12.54 2.20 -4.77
N LYS A 58 -13.14 2.81 -3.74
CA LYS A 58 -12.59 2.79 -2.37
C LYS A 58 -12.52 1.37 -1.81
N ILE A 59 -13.56 0.56 -2.03
CA ILE A 59 -13.57 -0.85 -1.60
C ILE A 59 -12.45 -1.63 -2.31
N LYS A 60 -12.31 -1.48 -3.64
CA LYS A 60 -11.23 -2.13 -4.41
C LYS A 60 -9.85 -1.77 -3.88
N LYS A 61 -9.56 -0.47 -3.69
CA LYS A 61 -8.27 -0.01 -3.12
C LYS A 61 -8.02 -0.59 -1.72
N ARG A 62 -9.06 -0.64 -0.88
CA ARG A 62 -8.95 -1.23 0.47
C ARG A 62 -8.64 -2.73 0.41
N LEU A 63 -9.29 -3.46 -0.49
CA LEU A 63 -9.06 -4.90 -0.68
C LEU A 63 -7.65 -5.18 -1.19
N GLN A 64 -7.17 -4.41 -2.18
CA GLN A 64 -5.80 -4.53 -2.68
C GLN A 64 -4.77 -4.32 -1.56
N LYS A 65 -4.94 -3.28 -0.74
CA LYS A 65 -4.06 -3.04 0.42
C LYS A 65 -4.13 -4.19 1.44
N LYS A 66 -5.32 -4.73 1.71
CA LYS A 66 -5.47 -5.90 2.60
C LYS A 66 -4.75 -7.12 2.06
N ILE A 67 -4.94 -7.46 0.79
CA ILE A 67 -4.27 -8.60 0.16
C ILE A 67 -2.76 -8.46 0.24
N TYR A 68 -2.23 -7.27 -0.09
CA TYR A 68 -0.80 -6.98 0.00
C TYR A 68 -0.27 -7.13 1.44
N ASN A 69 -0.98 -6.56 2.42
CA ASN A 69 -0.59 -6.66 3.82
C ASN A 69 -0.64 -8.11 4.34
N THR A 70 -1.68 -8.87 3.98
CA THR A 70 -1.81 -10.29 4.35
C THR A 70 -0.67 -11.11 3.74
N TYR A 71 -0.33 -10.85 2.47
CA TYR A 71 0.77 -11.52 1.80
C TYR A 71 2.12 -11.26 2.50
N ASN A 72 2.42 -10.00 2.81
CA ASN A 72 3.64 -9.66 3.54
C ASN A 72 3.69 -10.26 4.94
N PHE A 73 2.55 -10.31 5.64
CA PHE A 73 2.45 -10.92 6.96
C PHE A 73 2.66 -12.44 6.92
N PHE A 74 2.19 -13.10 5.87
CA PHE A 74 2.44 -14.52 5.64
C PHE A 74 3.93 -14.78 5.40
N LEU A 75 4.56 -14.00 4.50
CA LEU A 75 6.00 -14.08 4.25
C LEU A 75 6.82 -13.88 5.53
N GLU A 76 6.47 -12.90 6.35
CA GLU A 76 7.12 -12.66 7.64
C GLU A 76 7.10 -13.89 8.54
N LYS A 77 5.93 -14.54 8.70
CA LYS A 77 5.80 -15.74 9.52
C LYS A 77 6.67 -16.89 9.01
N ASP A 78 6.66 -17.11 7.70
CA ASP A 78 7.44 -18.16 7.08
C ASP A 78 8.94 -17.91 7.24
N PHE A 79 9.40 -16.67 7.01
CA PHE A 79 10.80 -16.32 7.23
C PHE A 79 11.19 -16.49 8.70
N LEU A 80 10.32 -16.11 9.65
CA LEU A 80 10.58 -16.29 11.08
C LEU A 80 10.85 -17.75 11.45
N LEU A 81 10.16 -18.70 10.82
CA LEU A 81 10.36 -20.14 11.02
C LEU A 81 11.67 -20.64 10.42
N VAL A 82 12.13 -20.03 9.32
CA VAL A 82 13.38 -20.43 8.63
C VAL A 82 14.62 -19.81 9.26
N LEU A 83 14.51 -18.61 9.87
CA LEU A 83 15.62 -17.93 10.55
C LEU A 83 16.45 -18.81 11.50
N PRO A 84 15.88 -19.61 12.42
CA PRO A 84 16.66 -20.46 13.33
C PRO A 84 17.51 -21.52 12.62
N ILE A 85 17.10 -21.95 11.42
CA ILE A 85 17.87 -22.91 10.62
C ILE A 85 19.16 -22.23 10.12
N ILE A 86 19.04 -20.99 9.63
CA ILE A 86 20.21 -20.22 9.16
C ILE A 86 21.12 -19.90 10.33
N ASP A 87 20.56 -19.52 11.49
CA ASP A 87 21.37 -19.27 12.69
C ASP A 87 22.14 -20.51 13.14
N SER A 88 21.54 -21.70 13.03
CA SER A 88 22.22 -22.96 13.37
C SER A 88 23.39 -23.24 12.42
N ILE A 89 23.24 -22.94 11.12
CA ILE A 89 24.32 -23.02 10.15
C ILE A 89 25.43 -22.02 10.51
N GLU A 90 25.08 -20.78 10.87
CA GLU A 90 26.06 -19.76 11.30
C GLU A 90 26.78 -20.15 12.58
N ALA A 91 26.07 -20.67 13.57
CA ALA A 91 26.67 -21.18 14.80
C ALA A 91 27.65 -22.32 14.52
N THR A 92 27.29 -23.24 13.61
CA THR A 92 28.17 -24.34 13.20
C THR A 92 29.43 -23.83 12.50
N ILE A 93 29.30 -22.84 11.60
CA ILE A 93 30.43 -22.20 10.93
C ILE A 93 31.35 -21.53 11.97
N ASN A 94 30.80 -20.81 12.94
CA ASN A 94 31.58 -20.16 13.99
C ASN A 94 32.35 -21.17 14.87
N VAL A 95 31.77 -22.34 15.14
CA VAL A 95 32.47 -23.42 15.88
C VAL A 95 33.65 -23.96 15.07
N LEU A 96 33.45 -24.19 13.77
CA LEU A 96 34.51 -24.65 12.86
C LEU A 96 35.62 -23.60 12.70
N ASP A 97 35.27 -22.32 12.66
CA ASP A 97 36.24 -21.22 12.62
C ASP A 97 37.14 -21.20 13.87
N ASN A 98 36.59 -21.54 15.04
CA ASN A 98 37.33 -21.62 16.30
C ASN A 98 38.19 -22.89 16.42
N SER A 99 37.84 -23.99 15.76
CA SER A 99 38.64 -25.23 15.76
C SER A 99 39.80 -25.21 14.75
N ASN A 100 39.95 -24.14 13.97
CA ASN A 100 40.88 -24.02 12.85
C ASN A 100 40.69 -25.05 11.72
N ASP A 101 39.50 -25.67 11.62
CA ASP A 101 39.14 -26.62 10.54
C ASP A 101 38.59 -25.90 9.30
N ASN A 102 39.17 -24.75 8.98
CA ASN A 102 38.71 -23.81 7.95
C ASN A 102 38.82 -24.37 6.52
N ASN A 103 39.61 -25.43 6.34
CA ASN A 103 39.81 -26.11 5.05
C ASN A 103 38.99 -27.41 4.92
N SER A 104 38.13 -27.72 5.88
CA SER A 104 37.27 -28.90 5.78
C SER A 104 36.28 -28.73 4.62
N THR A 105 36.02 -29.81 3.88
CA THR A 105 35.01 -29.81 2.80
C THR A 105 33.63 -29.39 3.33
N ILE A 106 33.33 -29.74 4.58
CA ILE A 106 32.11 -29.36 5.29
C ILE A 106 31.98 -27.85 5.42
N TYR A 107 33.04 -27.15 5.84
CA TYR A 107 33.04 -25.70 5.97
C TYR A 107 32.68 -24.99 4.66
N ILE A 108 33.29 -25.42 3.55
CA ILE A 108 33.04 -24.86 2.22
C ILE A 108 31.58 -25.05 1.83
N VAL A 109 31.04 -26.26 2.02
CA VAL A 109 29.65 -26.59 1.69
C VAL A 109 28.68 -25.75 2.54
N LEU A 110 28.92 -25.61 3.85
CA LEU A 110 28.07 -24.80 4.73
C LEU A 110 28.09 -23.32 4.35
N LYS A 111 29.25 -22.76 4.03
CA LYS A 111 29.35 -21.38 3.52
C LYS A 111 28.59 -21.18 2.21
N ASP A 112 28.64 -22.15 1.30
CA ASP A 112 27.92 -22.06 0.05
C ASP A 112 26.41 -22.19 0.23
N ILE A 113 25.94 -23.03 1.16
CA ILE A 113 24.54 -23.09 1.56
C ILE A 113 24.10 -21.73 2.12
N GLN A 114 24.86 -21.14 3.05
CA GLN A 114 24.59 -19.82 3.62
C GLN A 114 24.47 -18.76 2.52
N LYS A 115 25.41 -18.70 1.57
CA LYS A 115 25.37 -17.76 0.43
C LYS A 115 24.10 -17.92 -0.41
N LYS A 116 23.71 -19.16 -0.73
CA LYS A 116 22.49 -19.44 -1.49
C LYS A 116 21.25 -18.97 -0.75
N PHE A 117 21.17 -19.19 0.56
CA PHE A 117 20.08 -18.67 1.40
C PHE A 117 20.02 -17.14 1.39
N LEU A 118 21.16 -16.47 1.57
CA LEU A 118 21.26 -15.01 1.52
C LEU A 118 20.79 -14.45 0.17
N TYR A 119 21.10 -15.14 -0.93
CA TYR A 119 20.64 -14.78 -2.27
C TYR A 119 19.11 -14.91 -2.41
N VAL A 120 18.52 -15.99 -1.88
CA VAL A 120 17.06 -16.18 -1.85
C VAL A 120 16.40 -15.08 -1.02
N PHE A 121 16.93 -14.78 0.16
CA PHE A 121 16.42 -13.71 1.02
C PHE A 121 16.43 -12.35 0.31
N LYS A 122 17.52 -12.03 -0.38
CA LYS A 122 17.61 -10.80 -1.17
C LYS A 122 16.57 -10.74 -2.30
N LYS A 123 16.26 -11.87 -2.97
CA LYS A 123 15.21 -11.94 -3.99
C LYS A 123 13.82 -11.62 -3.46
N TYR A 124 13.53 -12.03 -2.23
CA TYR A 124 12.25 -11.76 -1.56
C TYR A 124 12.20 -10.41 -0.82
N GLY A 125 13.25 -9.58 -0.93
CA GLY A 125 13.30 -8.26 -0.29
C GLY A 125 13.69 -8.28 1.19
N VAL A 126 14.28 -9.39 1.67
CA VAL A 126 14.84 -9.48 3.02
C VAL A 126 16.24 -8.86 3.03
N SER A 127 16.41 -7.88 3.91
CA SER A 127 17.69 -7.21 4.19
C SER A 127 18.22 -7.62 5.55
N ILE A 128 19.54 -7.68 5.67
CA ILE A 128 20.24 -8.16 6.86
C ILE A 128 20.77 -6.96 7.62
N ILE A 129 20.60 -6.99 8.93
CA ILE A 129 21.11 -5.99 9.87
C ILE A 129 22.34 -6.61 10.54
N ASN A 130 23.52 -6.31 9.98
CA ASN A 130 24.81 -6.85 10.44
C ASN A 130 25.91 -5.79 10.55
N SER A 131 25.55 -4.52 10.76
CA SER A 131 26.53 -3.43 10.79
C SER A 131 27.21 -3.30 12.16
N ILE A 132 28.54 -3.29 12.16
CA ILE A 132 29.39 -3.06 13.34
C ILE A 132 29.85 -1.59 13.32
N ASN A 133 30.19 -1.03 14.49
CA ASN A 133 30.68 0.35 14.63
C ASN A 133 29.66 1.43 14.22
N ILE A 134 28.37 1.16 14.41
CA ILE A 134 27.26 2.11 14.25
C ILE A 134 26.70 2.44 15.65
N PRO A 135 26.16 3.65 15.89
CA PRO A 135 25.42 3.95 17.11
C PRO A 135 24.29 2.93 17.33
N PHE A 136 24.13 2.49 18.58
CA PHE A 136 23.06 1.60 18.95
C PHE A 136 21.69 2.25 18.70
N ASN A 137 20.82 1.55 17.96
CA ASN A 137 19.43 1.96 17.74
C ASN A 137 18.48 0.87 18.28
N PRO A 138 17.66 1.16 19.32
CA PRO A 138 16.69 0.22 19.89
C PRO A 138 15.66 -0.34 18.90
N ASP A 139 15.36 0.39 17.83
CA ASP A 139 14.36 -0.05 16.84
C ASP A 139 14.84 -1.25 16.01
N PHE A 140 16.15 -1.42 15.87
CA PHE A 140 16.76 -2.45 15.00
C PHE A 140 17.71 -3.39 15.76
N HIS A 141 18.15 -3.00 16.96
CA HIS A 141 19.17 -3.70 17.72
C HIS A 141 18.70 -3.96 19.14
N GLN A 142 19.03 -5.15 19.64
CA GLN A 142 18.80 -5.55 21.02
C GLN A 142 20.16 -5.83 21.67
N ALA A 143 20.52 -5.00 22.65
CA ALA A 143 21.75 -5.18 23.41
C ALA A 143 21.59 -6.31 24.43
N ILE A 144 22.50 -7.29 24.42
CA ILE A 144 22.52 -8.40 25.40
C ILE A 144 23.70 -8.31 26.33
N SER A 145 24.83 -7.81 25.85
CA SER A 145 26.05 -7.68 26.63
C SER A 145 26.69 -6.32 26.41
N ILE A 146 27.52 -5.94 27.37
CA ILE A 146 28.32 -4.74 27.34
C ILE A 146 29.77 -5.18 27.19
N ASP A 147 30.46 -4.62 26.21
CA ASP A 147 31.89 -4.82 26.00
C ASP A 147 32.68 -3.63 26.55
N PHE A 148 33.59 -3.90 27.48
CA PHE A 148 34.47 -2.90 28.10
C PHE A 148 35.83 -2.79 27.40
N SER A 149 36.01 -3.44 26.25
CA SER A 149 37.28 -3.45 25.51
C SER A 149 37.78 -2.08 25.07
N GLY A 150 36.94 -1.03 25.14
CA GLY A 150 37.32 0.34 24.80
C GLY A 150 37.65 0.55 23.32
N LYS A 151 37.39 -0.46 22.47
CA LYS A 151 37.70 -0.43 21.03
C LYS A 151 36.86 0.57 20.26
N TYR A 152 35.63 0.83 20.72
CA TYR A 152 34.66 1.70 20.05
C TYR A 152 34.10 2.76 21.00
N LYS A 153 33.55 3.84 20.43
CA LYS A 153 32.89 4.91 21.19
C LYS A 153 31.77 4.36 22.09
N ASN A 154 31.51 5.06 23.19
CA ASN A 154 30.43 4.68 24.10
C ASN A 154 29.08 4.61 23.35
N ASN A 155 28.27 3.59 23.65
CA ASN A 155 26.96 3.35 23.03
C ASN A 155 27.00 2.96 21.53
N PHE A 156 28.13 2.39 21.06
CA PHE A 156 28.27 1.83 19.71
C PHE A 156 28.25 0.31 19.73
N ILE A 157 27.82 -0.30 18.62
CA ILE A 157 27.83 -1.75 18.45
C ILE A 157 29.28 -2.24 18.30
N SER A 158 29.75 -3.04 19.27
CA SER A 158 31.09 -3.65 19.27
C SER A 158 31.14 -4.95 18.47
N SER A 159 30.16 -5.82 18.70
CA SER A 159 30.05 -7.11 18.01
C SER A 159 28.59 -7.53 17.85
N ILE A 160 28.35 -8.41 16.89
CA ILE A 160 27.02 -8.95 16.58
C ILE A 160 27.05 -10.43 16.93
N ILE A 161 26.17 -10.81 17.85
CA ILE A 161 26.04 -12.18 18.32
C ILE A 161 25.08 -12.94 17.41
N GLN A 162 23.98 -12.29 17.02
CA GLN A 162 22.98 -12.84 16.11
C GLN A 162 22.53 -11.77 15.13
N LYS A 163 22.51 -12.10 13.84
CA LYS A 163 22.11 -11.15 12.79
C LYS A 163 20.62 -10.83 12.88
N GLY A 164 20.30 -9.56 12.64
CA GLY A 164 18.92 -9.10 12.50
C GLY A 164 18.46 -9.17 11.05
N TYR A 165 17.15 -9.19 10.84
CA TYR A 165 16.55 -9.26 9.50
C TYR A 165 15.34 -8.33 9.40
N SER A 166 15.18 -7.71 8.23
CA SER A 166 14.04 -6.85 7.90
C SER A 166 13.48 -7.18 6.52
N LEU A 167 12.16 -7.22 6.37
CA LEU A 167 11.46 -7.46 5.11
C LEU A 167 10.77 -6.16 4.66
N ASN A 168 11.13 -5.62 3.50
CA ASN A 168 10.45 -4.44 2.91
C ASN A 168 10.19 -3.30 3.93
N ASN A 169 11.22 -2.95 4.71
CA ASN A 169 11.20 -1.94 5.79
C ASN A 169 10.42 -2.30 7.06
N ARG A 170 9.95 -3.54 7.20
CA ARG A 170 9.38 -4.07 8.45
C ARG A 170 10.41 -4.96 9.14
N LEU A 171 10.63 -4.73 10.43
CA LEU A 171 11.55 -5.54 11.23
C LEU A 171 10.96 -6.95 11.42
N LEU A 172 11.71 -7.99 11.06
CA LEU A 172 11.36 -9.38 11.34
C LEU A 172 11.91 -9.79 12.71
N ARG A 173 13.20 -9.51 12.92
CA ARG A 173 13.93 -9.81 14.15
C ARG A 173 15.04 -8.77 14.37
N PRO A 174 15.17 -8.18 15.56
CA PRO A 174 16.29 -7.29 15.87
C PRO A 174 17.62 -8.05 15.86
N ALA A 175 18.71 -7.35 15.58
CA ALA A 175 20.05 -7.92 15.71
C ALA A 175 20.43 -7.97 17.20
N LEU A 176 20.95 -9.11 17.67
CA LEU A 176 21.50 -9.22 19.01
C LEU A 176 22.94 -8.73 18.99
N VAL A 177 23.22 -7.71 19.78
CA VAL A 177 24.50 -7.01 19.74
C VAL A 177 25.12 -6.86 21.13
N SER A 178 26.45 -6.76 21.13
CA SER A 178 27.21 -6.25 22.28
C SER A 178 27.51 -4.78 22.07
N VAL A 179 27.23 -3.95 23.08
CA VAL A 179 27.43 -2.50 23.03
C VAL A 179 28.69 -2.13 23.78
N SER A 180 29.53 -1.27 23.19
CA SER A 180 30.72 -0.73 23.84
C SER A 180 30.34 0.24 24.95
N GLN A 181 30.86 0.02 26.15
CA GLN A 181 30.81 0.99 27.23
C GLN A 181 32.22 1.30 27.72
N ILE A 182 32.55 2.59 27.81
CA ILE A 182 33.79 3.04 28.42
C ILE A 182 33.59 2.97 29.93
N LYS A 183 34.37 2.12 30.61
CA LYS A 183 34.36 2.04 32.07
C LYS A 183 34.81 3.40 32.62
N LYS A 184 33.88 4.15 33.22
CA LYS A 184 34.23 5.33 34.00
C LYS A 184 34.76 4.83 35.35
N ASN A 185 36.02 5.12 35.62
CA ASN A 185 36.64 4.91 36.93
C ASN A 185 35.95 5.78 37.98
#